data_AF-A0A397MCC9-F1
#
_entry.id   AF-A0A397MCC9-F1
#
_cell.length_a   1.000
_cell.length_b   1.000
_cell.length_c   1.000
_cell.angle_alpha   90.00
_cell.angle_beta   90.00
_cell.angle_gamma   90.00
#
_symmetry.space_group_name_H-M   'P 1'
#
loop_
_entity.id
_entity.type
_entity.pdbx_description
1 polymer ?
#
loop_
_entity_poly.entity_id
_entity_poly.type
_entity_poly.pdbx_seq_one_letter_code
_entity_poly.pdbx_strand_id
1 'polypeptide(L)'
;MSVPASTHQNKLLPEQNKFHKGNGDDGKHYWLTPPALLAQLDAAYQFNFDPCPYPKPDDFDGLTCEWGASSYVNPPFGSIMHQGRKKGPTAWVRKAIEEYRKGKRVVFVYPIDKWVLMLIEAGAQVSNLGDVRWCATEDGTQGKGTGRHIACFVLDGLVNESTEVTHD
;
A
#
# COMPACT_ATOMS: atom_id res chain seq x y z
N MET A 1 -10.46 27.24 30.81
CA MET A 1 -9.08 27.04 30.31
C MET A 1 -9.16 26.06 29.15
N SER A 2 -8.83 26.48 27.93
CA SER A 2 -8.87 25.60 26.76
C SER A 2 -7.75 24.57 26.84
N VAL A 3 -8.08 23.29 26.68
CA VAL A 3 -7.10 22.21 26.51
C VAL A 3 -6.22 22.56 25.28
N PRO A 4 -4.88 22.61 25.40
CA PRO A 4 -4.03 22.90 24.25
C PRO A 4 -4.22 21.81 23.20
N ALA A 5 -4.35 22.21 21.94
CA ALA A 5 -4.45 21.30 20.81
C ALA A 5 -3.25 20.34 20.84
N SER A 6 -3.52 19.03 20.85
CA SER A 6 -2.46 18.03 20.84
C SER A 6 -1.52 18.29 19.66
N THR A 7 -0.24 18.53 19.94
CA THR A 7 0.78 18.74 18.90
C THR A 7 0.72 17.59 17.89
N HIS A 8 0.50 17.94 16.62
CA HIS A 8 0.37 16.95 15.55
C HIS A 8 1.61 16.04 15.53
N GLN A 9 1.42 14.72 15.42
CA GLN A 9 2.48 13.70 15.59
C GLN A 9 3.75 13.94 14.74
N ASN A 10 3.59 14.56 13.57
CA ASN A 10 4.70 14.93 12.67
C ASN A 10 5.60 16.07 13.20
N LYS A 11 5.24 16.73 14.31
CA LYS A 11 6.02 17.81 14.94
C LYS A 11 6.78 17.37 16.20
N LEU A 12 6.58 16.12 16.65
CA LEU A 12 7.28 15.57 17.80
C LEU A 12 8.64 15.01 17.40
N LEU A 13 9.62 15.04 18.31
CA LEU A 13 10.88 14.31 18.13
C LEU A 13 10.57 12.82 17.88
N PRO A 14 11.43 12.10 17.13
CA PRO A 14 11.19 10.70 16.80
C PRO A 14 10.83 9.87 18.04
N GLU A 15 11.65 9.91 19.10
CA GLU A 15 11.41 9.24 20.39
C GLU A 15 10.10 9.64 21.12
N GLN A 16 9.53 10.78 20.79
CA GLN A 16 8.32 11.31 21.42
C GLN A 16 7.06 11.01 20.61
N ASN A 17 7.20 10.56 19.36
CA ASN A 17 6.05 10.21 18.52
C ASN A 17 5.51 8.81 18.87
N LYS A 18 4.21 8.61 18.68
CA LYS A 18 3.55 7.33 18.97
C LYS A 18 4.09 6.17 18.14
N PHE A 19 4.74 6.45 17.02
CA PHE A 19 5.27 5.43 16.11
C PHE A 19 6.59 4.84 16.62
N HIS A 20 7.38 5.60 17.40
CA HIS A 20 8.61 5.10 18.04
C HIS A 20 8.31 4.29 19.29
N LYS A 21 7.26 4.65 20.05
CA LYS A 21 6.88 3.95 21.28
C LYS A 21 6.36 2.52 21.07
N GLY A 22 6.06 2.15 19.83
CA GLY A 22 5.47 0.85 19.50
C GLY A 22 3.97 0.81 19.78
N ASN A 23 3.39 -0.38 19.67
CA ASN A 23 1.97 -0.62 19.93
C ASN A 23 1.59 -0.26 21.38
N GLY A 24 0.43 0.37 21.57
CA GLY A 24 0.05 0.98 22.85
C GLY A 24 -0.07 -0.01 24.02
N ASP A 25 -0.41 -1.27 23.72
CA ASP A 25 -0.65 -2.29 24.74
C ASP A 25 0.65 -2.93 25.26
N ASP A 26 1.69 -3.03 24.42
CA ASP A 26 2.88 -3.83 24.73
C ASP A 26 4.22 -3.21 24.28
N GLY A 27 4.20 -2.03 23.68
CA GLY A 27 5.38 -1.30 23.21
C GLY A 27 6.11 -1.95 22.03
N LYS A 28 5.54 -2.98 21.39
CA LYS A 28 6.20 -3.73 20.31
C LYS A 28 5.94 -3.14 18.92
N HIS A 29 6.85 -3.41 17.99
CA HIS A 29 6.75 -2.97 16.59
C HIS A 29 6.39 -4.15 15.69
N TYR A 30 5.16 -4.15 15.19
CA TYR A 30 4.62 -5.23 14.36
C TYR A 30 4.93 -5.00 12.88
N TRP A 31 6.12 -5.43 12.46
CA TRP A 31 6.58 -5.23 11.09
C TRP A 31 6.95 -6.52 10.34
N LEU A 32 7.15 -7.63 11.06
CA LEU A 32 7.65 -8.89 10.48
C LEU A 32 6.49 -9.69 9.89
N THR A 33 6.74 -10.31 8.73
CA THR A 33 5.77 -11.24 8.14
C THR A 33 5.79 -12.55 8.95
N PRO A 34 4.63 -13.10 9.35
CA PRO A 34 4.58 -14.40 10.01
C PRO A 34 5.27 -15.49 9.17
N PRO A 35 6.12 -16.36 9.76
CA PRO A 35 6.92 -17.32 8.99
C PRO A 35 6.12 -18.24 8.07
N ALA A 36 4.94 -18.71 8.52
CA ALA A 36 4.09 -19.57 7.71
C ALA A 36 3.53 -18.84 6.46
N LEU A 37 3.13 -17.58 6.62
CA LEU A 37 2.68 -16.75 5.51
C LEU A 37 3.83 -16.46 4.53
N LEU A 38 5.01 -16.11 5.05
CA LEU A 38 6.18 -15.87 4.22
C LEU A 38 6.57 -17.12 3.42
N ALA A 39 6.59 -18.30 4.05
CA ALA A 39 6.90 -19.55 3.38
C ALA A 39 5.87 -19.93 2.30
N GLN A 40 4.58 -19.69 2.55
CA GLN A 40 3.52 -19.89 1.56
C GLN A 40 3.73 -19.00 0.32
N LEU A 41 4.04 -17.72 0.54
CA LEU A 41 4.30 -16.78 -0.55
C LEU A 41 5.60 -17.14 -1.30
N ASP A 42 6.65 -17.51 -0.57
CA ASP A 42 7.93 -17.90 -1.17
C ASP A 42 7.80 -19.17 -2.01
N ALA A 43 7.01 -20.15 -1.57
CA ALA A 43 6.70 -21.33 -2.38
C ALA A 43 6.02 -20.97 -3.71
N ALA A 44 5.17 -19.93 -3.73
CA ALA A 44 4.45 -19.49 -4.93
C ALA A 44 5.31 -18.60 -5.85
N TYR A 45 6.25 -17.82 -5.30
CA TYR A 45 6.90 -16.74 -6.03
C TYR A 45 8.44 -16.81 -6.06
N GLN A 46 9.04 -17.71 -5.27
CA GLN A 46 10.46 -18.05 -5.22
C GLN A 46 11.34 -16.81 -5.05
N PHE A 47 11.28 -16.18 -3.87
CA PHE A 47 12.01 -14.95 -3.58
C PHE A 47 13.51 -15.20 -3.52
N ASN A 48 14.29 -14.25 -4.06
CA ASN A 48 15.74 -14.21 -3.90
C ASN A 48 16.23 -12.86 -3.38
N PHE A 49 15.31 -11.98 -2.99
CA PHE A 49 15.64 -10.64 -2.51
C PHE A 49 14.57 -10.08 -1.58
N ASP A 50 15.03 -9.37 -0.55
CA ASP A 50 14.19 -8.58 0.36
C ASP A 50 14.70 -7.13 0.35
N PRO A 51 13.95 -6.18 -0.25
CA PRO A 51 14.31 -4.76 -0.25
C PRO A 51 14.01 -4.05 1.08
N CYS A 52 13.35 -4.72 2.02
CA CYS A 52 12.94 -4.18 3.31
C CYS A 52 13.38 -5.10 4.48
N PRO A 53 14.66 -5.54 4.54
CA PRO A 53 15.07 -6.60 5.45
C PRO A 53 15.04 -6.15 6.92
N TYR A 54 14.86 -7.13 7.81
CA TYR A 54 15.11 -6.99 9.24
C TYR A 54 16.16 -7.98 9.75
N PRO A 55 17.13 -7.53 10.56
CA PRO A 55 17.54 -6.13 10.74
C PRO A 55 18.00 -5.53 9.39
N LYS A 56 17.75 -4.24 9.17
CA LYS A 56 18.24 -3.56 7.97
C LYS A 56 19.74 -3.29 8.16
N PRO A 57 20.63 -3.74 7.26
CA PRO A 57 22.04 -3.33 7.32
C PRO A 57 22.18 -1.80 7.19
N ASP A 58 23.18 -1.22 7.84
CA ASP A 58 23.36 0.23 7.91
C ASP A 58 23.59 0.86 6.53
N ASP A 59 24.37 0.18 5.69
CA ASP A 59 24.72 0.57 4.32
C ASP A 59 23.69 0.14 3.26
N PHE A 60 22.61 -0.52 3.67
CA PHE A 60 21.57 -0.99 2.77
C PHE A 60 20.46 0.04 2.55
N ASP A 61 20.16 0.31 1.27
CA ASP A 61 19.05 1.15 0.83
C ASP A 61 18.23 0.47 -0.28
N GLY A 62 17.12 -0.15 0.12
CA GLY A 62 16.18 -0.82 -0.77
C GLY A 62 15.52 0.09 -1.82
N LEU A 63 15.51 1.41 -1.62
CA LEU A 63 14.95 2.35 -2.60
C LEU A 63 15.91 2.70 -3.74
N THR A 64 17.20 2.41 -3.60
CA THR A 64 18.23 2.81 -4.59
C THR A 64 19.05 1.64 -5.12
N CYS A 65 19.20 0.54 -4.38
CA CYS A 65 19.90 -0.65 -4.88
C CYS A 65 19.13 -1.38 -6.01
N GLU A 66 19.84 -2.25 -6.72
CA GLU A 66 19.26 -3.21 -7.67
C GLU A 66 18.59 -4.36 -6.91
N TRP A 67 17.39 -4.75 -7.34
CA TRP A 67 16.69 -5.88 -6.73
C TRP A 67 17.03 -7.21 -7.44
N GLY A 68 16.78 -8.33 -6.76
CA GLY A 68 16.90 -9.66 -7.35
C GLY A 68 15.84 -9.97 -8.39
N ALA A 69 15.88 -11.19 -8.94
CA ALA A 69 14.94 -11.65 -9.95
C ALA A 69 13.49 -11.80 -9.43
N SER A 70 13.32 -12.04 -8.12
CA SER A 70 12.01 -12.12 -7.46
C SER A 70 12.11 -11.55 -6.05
N SER A 71 11.39 -10.46 -5.78
CA SER A 71 11.50 -9.70 -4.52
C SER A 71 10.21 -9.70 -3.72
N TYR A 72 10.31 -9.94 -2.41
CA TYR A 72 9.21 -9.78 -1.45
C TYR A 72 9.28 -8.42 -0.75
N VAL A 73 8.35 -7.53 -1.04
CA VAL A 73 8.35 -6.14 -0.57
C VAL A 73 7.32 -5.97 0.54
N ASN A 74 7.79 -5.85 1.78
CA ASN A 74 7.00 -5.47 2.94
C ASN A 74 7.54 -4.12 3.48
N PRO A 75 7.20 -2.98 2.87
CA PRO A 75 7.83 -1.71 3.18
C PRO A 75 7.33 -1.12 4.50
N PRO A 76 8.04 -0.16 5.10
CA PRO A 76 7.61 0.51 6.32
C PRO A 76 6.18 1.07 6.21
N PHE A 77 5.35 0.80 7.22
CA PHE A 77 3.98 1.30 7.29
C PHE A 77 3.98 2.79 7.64
N GLY A 78 3.83 3.65 6.63
CA GLY A 78 3.83 5.10 6.80
C GLY A 78 4.90 5.77 5.94
N SER A 79 5.64 6.72 6.52
CA SER A 79 6.72 7.39 5.78
C SER A 79 7.99 7.45 6.59
N ILE A 80 9.09 7.27 5.89
CA ILE A 80 10.45 7.39 6.41
C ILE A 80 11.09 8.70 5.91
N MET A 81 12.08 9.20 6.64
CA MET A 81 12.96 10.23 6.11
C MET A 81 14.02 9.56 5.23
N HIS A 82 14.09 9.97 3.97
CA HIS A 82 15.05 9.45 3.00
C HIS A 82 15.54 10.61 2.13
N GLN A 83 16.87 10.84 2.13
CA GLN A 83 17.51 11.96 1.43
C GLN A 83 16.85 13.33 1.73
N GLY A 84 16.57 13.60 3.01
CA GLY A 84 15.96 14.86 3.45
C GLY A 84 14.47 15.03 3.10
N ARG A 85 13.82 14.02 2.51
CA ARG A 85 12.39 14.06 2.15
C ARG A 85 11.61 12.92 2.78
N LYS A 86 10.35 13.19 3.10
CA LYS A 86 9.41 12.17 3.57
C LYS A 86 9.02 11.25 2.41
N LYS A 87 9.41 9.98 2.46
CA LYS A 87 9.06 8.96 1.47
C LYS A 87 8.12 7.93 2.08
N GLY A 88 6.93 7.80 1.50
CA GLY A 88 5.92 6.83 1.89
C GLY A 88 5.80 5.66 0.92
N PRO A 89 4.70 4.88 0.98
CA PRO A 89 4.48 3.72 0.12
C PRO A 89 4.59 4.04 -1.37
N THR A 90 4.20 5.24 -1.81
CA THR A 90 4.33 5.66 -3.21
C THR A 90 5.78 5.64 -3.72
N ALA A 91 6.78 5.89 -2.87
CA ALA A 91 8.18 5.79 -3.28
C ALA A 91 8.57 4.32 -3.55
N TRP A 92 8.13 3.42 -2.67
CA TRP A 92 8.33 1.97 -2.83
C TRP A 92 7.60 1.41 -4.05
N VAL A 93 6.37 1.85 -4.31
CA VAL A 93 5.61 1.47 -5.52
C VAL A 93 6.32 1.95 -6.79
N ARG A 94 6.89 3.16 -6.81
CA ARG A 94 7.69 3.63 -7.97
C ARG A 94 8.91 2.75 -8.22
N LYS A 95 9.65 2.38 -7.16
CA LYS A 95 10.79 1.47 -7.27
C LYS A 95 10.36 0.07 -7.71
N ALA A 96 9.27 -0.47 -7.18
CA ALA A 96 8.69 -1.74 -7.61
C ALA A 96 8.35 -1.74 -9.11
N ILE A 97 7.75 -0.67 -9.63
CA ILE A 97 7.44 -0.52 -11.06
C ILE A 97 8.72 -0.44 -11.90
N GLU A 98 9.76 0.24 -11.42
CA GLU A 98 11.06 0.30 -12.09
C GLU A 98 11.68 -1.10 -12.24
N GLU A 99 11.71 -1.89 -11.16
CA GLU A 99 12.28 -3.24 -11.17
C GLU A 99 11.44 -4.22 -11.99
N TYR A 100 10.11 -4.12 -11.90
CA TYR A 100 9.19 -4.87 -12.76
C TYR A 100 9.46 -4.62 -14.25
N ARG A 101 9.68 -3.35 -14.65
CA ARG A 101 10.00 -3.00 -16.04
C ARG A 101 11.33 -3.59 -16.53
N LYS A 102 12.21 -4.03 -15.63
CA LYS A 102 13.45 -4.76 -15.95
C LYS A 102 13.22 -6.27 -16.12
N GLY A 103 11.96 -6.73 -16.10
CA GLY A 103 11.61 -8.15 -16.22
C GLY A 103 11.69 -8.94 -14.90
N LYS A 104 11.82 -8.25 -13.76
CA LYS A 104 11.91 -8.87 -12.44
C LYS A 104 10.51 -9.07 -11.85
N ARG A 105 10.34 -10.09 -11.02
CA ARG A 105 9.12 -10.30 -10.22
C ARG A 105 9.16 -9.44 -8.96
N VAL A 106 8.05 -8.77 -8.67
CA VAL A 106 7.87 -8.02 -7.42
C VAL A 106 6.56 -8.45 -6.78
N VAL A 107 6.66 -8.97 -5.55
CA VAL A 107 5.50 -9.31 -4.70
C VAL A 107 5.43 -8.28 -3.60
N PHE A 108 4.43 -7.40 -3.68
CA PHE A 108 4.31 -6.23 -2.82
C PHE A 108 3.12 -6.37 -1.88
N VAL A 109 3.36 -6.33 -0.58
CA VAL A 109 2.31 -6.35 0.45
C VAL A 109 2.20 -4.99 1.12
N TYR A 110 0.98 -4.50 1.28
CA TYR A 110 0.71 -3.28 2.03
C TYR A 110 -0.74 -3.27 2.50
N PRO A 111 -1.04 -2.76 3.71
CA PRO A 111 -2.41 -2.65 4.18
C PRO A 111 -3.22 -1.68 3.30
N ILE A 112 -4.42 -2.10 2.93
CA ILE A 112 -5.43 -1.27 2.27
C ILE A 112 -6.77 -1.44 2.97
N ASP A 113 -7.75 -0.59 2.64
CA ASP A 113 -9.09 -0.73 3.19
C ASP A 113 -9.73 -2.04 2.74
N LYS A 114 -10.29 -2.80 3.70
CA LYS A 114 -10.88 -4.13 3.47
C LYS A 114 -11.90 -4.15 2.32
N TRP A 115 -12.74 -3.12 2.21
CA TRP A 115 -13.78 -3.04 1.19
C TRP A 115 -13.22 -3.00 -0.25
N VAL A 116 -11.97 -2.54 -0.44
CA VAL A 116 -11.30 -2.57 -1.75
C VAL A 116 -11.10 -4.01 -2.20
N LEU A 117 -10.58 -4.87 -1.31
CA LEU A 117 -10.40 -6.29 -1.60
C LEU A 117 -11.73 -7.01 -1.81
N MET A 118 -12.78 -6.63 -1.07
CA MET A 118 -14.13 -7.18 -1.27
C MET A 118 -14.68 -6.88 -2.67
N LEU A 119 -14.45 -5.66 -3.20
CA LEU A 119 -14.87 -5.32 -4.57
C LEU A 119 -14.07 -6.09 -5.62
N ILE A 120 -12.76 -6.22 -5.43
CA ILE A 120 -11.90 -7.01 -6.33
C ILE A 120 -12.31 -8.49 -6.33
N GLU A 121 -12.57 -9.06 -5.15
CA GLU A 121 -13.04 -10.44 -4.99
C GLU A 121 -14.42 -10.65 -5.64
N ALA A 122 -15.30 -9.66 -5.60
CA ALA A 122 -16.58 -9.67 -6.31
C ALA A 122 -16.46 -9.50 -7.83
N GLY A 123 -15.25 -9.36 -8.37
CA GLY A 123 -15.00 -9.24 -9.82
C GLY A 123 -15.04 -7.81 -10.35
N ALA A 124 -14.87 -6.79 -9.51
CA ALA A 124 -14.91 -5.40 -9.97
C ALA A 124 -13.79 -5.09 -10.97
N GLN A 125 -14.16 -4.45 -12.08
CA GLN A 125 -13.18 -3.80 -12.96
C GLN A 125 -12.69 -2.52 -12.29
N VAL A 126 -11.38 -2.30 -12.25
CA VAL A 126 -10.77 -1.16 -11.56
C VAL A 126 -10.04 -0.24 -12.54
N SER A 127 -10.33 1.05 -12.52
CA SER A 127 -9.60 2.07 -13.28
C SER A 127 -9.20 3.26 -12.40
N ASN A 128 -8.13 3.95 -12.78
CA ASN A 128 -7.61 5.11 -12.06
C ASN A 128 -8.10 6.41 -12.71
N LEU A 129 -8.93 7.17 -12.00
CA LEU A 129 -9.48 8.46 -12.47
C LEU A 129 -8.54 9.65 -12.22
N GLY A 130 -7.40 9.44 -11.55
CA GLY A 130 -6.50 10.51 -11.15
C GLY A 130 -7.04 11.38 -10.01
N ASP A 131 -6.47 12.57 -9.83
CA ASP A 131 -6.89 13.54 -8.81
C ASP A 131 -8.17 14.26 -9.27
N VAL A 132 -9.32 13.65 -8.96
CA VAL A 132 -10.63 14.18 -9.33
C VAL A 132 -10.92 15.45 -8.55
N ARG A 133 -11.21 16.52 -9.30
CA ARG A 133 -11.64 17.81 -8.75
C ARG A 133 -13.16 17.85 -8.68
N TRP A 134 -13.69 17.38 -7.56
CA TRP A 134 -15.13 17.30 -7.29
C TRP A 134 -15.80 18.68 -7.25
N CYS A 135 -17.04 18.78 -7.71
CA CYS A 135 -17.83 20.01 -7.65
C CYS A 135 -18.52 20.15 -6.29
N ALA A 136 -18.66 21.39 -5.82
CA ALA A 136 -19.42 21.74 -4.62
C ALA A 136 -20.92 21.49 -4.82
N THR A 137 -21.59 21.07 -3.76
CA THR A 137 -23.04 20.78 -3.79
C THR A 137 -23.90 22.05 -3.79
N GLU A 138 -23.34 23.17 -3.34
CA GLU A 138 -24.03 24.44 -3.13
C GLU A 138 -24.15 25.25 -4.42
N ASP A 139 -23.10 25.26 -5.25
CA ASP A 139 -23.02 26.13 -6.43
C ASP A 139 -22.40 25.47 -7.66
N GLY A 140 -22.05 24.17 -7.59
CA GLY A 140 -21.44 23.42 -8.68
C GLY A 140 -20.00 23.80 -9.02
N THR A 141 -19.36 24.68 -8.24
CA THR A 141 -17.98 25.10 -8.51
C THR A 141 -16.98 23.97 -8.26
N GLN A 142 -15.93 23.92 -9.07
CA GLN A 142 -14.93 22.86 -9.02
C GLN A 142 -13.93 23.06 -7.88
N GLY A 143 -13.69 22.00 -7.09
CA GLY A 143 -12.69 21.98 -6.03
C GLY A 143 -11.24 21.90 -6.52
N LYS A 144 -10.28 21.97 -5.59
CA LYS A 144 -8.84 21.99 -5.91
C LYS A 144 -8.23 20.60 -6.17
N GLY A 145 -8.95 19.52 -5.89
CA GLY A 145 -8.39 18.17 -5.79
C GLY A 145 -7.74 17.93 -4.43
N THR A 146 -7.34 16.69 -4.17
CA THR A 146 -6.73 16.27 -2.89
C THR A 146 -5.31 15.71 -3.07
N GLY A 147 -4.85 15.57 -4.31
CA GLY A 147 -3.63 14.84 -4.65
C GLY A 147 -3.74 13.33 -4.45
N ARG A 148 -4.88 12.81 -3.97
CA ARG A 148 -5.18 11.38 -3.91
C ARG A 148 -5.94 10.99 -5.16
N HIS A 149 -5.46 9.94 -5.81
CA HIS A 149 -6.15 9.39 -6.96
C HIS A 149 -7.44 8.68 -6.54
N ILE A 150 -8.45 8.77 -7.39
CA ILE A 150 -9.71 8.05 -7.20
C ILE A 150 -9.69 6.77 -8.03
N ALA A 151 -9.92 5.63 -7.38
CA ALA A 151 -10.19 4.38 -8.06
C ALA A 151 -11.68 4.29 -8.39
N CYS A 152 -11.99 4.02 -9.66
CA CYS A 152 -13.33 3.67 -10.11
C CYS A 152 -13.45 2.14 -10.11
N PHE A 153 -14.45 1.64 -9.41
CA PHE A 153 -14.79 0.21 -9.34
C PHE A 153 -16.13 0.01 -10.06
N VAL A 154 -16.16 -0.89 -11.03
CA VAL A 154 -17.37 -1.24 -11.79
C VAL A 154 -17.71 -2.71 -11.54
N LEU A 155 -18.92 -2.96 -11.02
CA LEU A 155 -19.52 -4.28 -10.89
C LEU A 155 -20.66 -4.39 -11.89
N ASP A 156 -20.49 -5.24 -12.90
CA ASP A 156 -21.57 -5.55 -13.84
C ASP A 156 -22.54 -6.55 -13.19
N GLY A 157 -23.83 -6.36 -13.42
CA GLY A 157 -24.86 -7.27 -12.91
C GLY A 157 -24.61 -8.70 -13.40
N LEU A 158 -24.77 -9.68 -12.51
CA LEU A 158 -24.62 -11.10 -12.88
C LEU A 158 -25.64 -11.45 -13.96
N VAL A 159 -25.17 -11.85 -15.14
CA VAL A 159 -26.04 -12.41 -16.18
C VAL A 159 -26.35 -13.84 -15.75
N ASN A 160 -27.60 -14.10 -15.36
CA ASN A 160 -28.06 -15.47 -15.20
C ASN A 160 -28.17 -16.05 -16.61
N GLU A 161 -27.22 -16.90 -17.02
CA GLU A 161 -27.45 -17.75 -18.18
C GLU A 161 -28.59 -18.72 -17.83
N SER A 162 -29.80 -18.37 -18.25
CA SER A 162 -30.89 -19.32 -18.36
C SER A 162 -30.47 -20.37 -19.38
N THR A 163 -30.07 -21.54 -18.87
CA THR A 163 -29.91 -22.76 -19.68
C THR A 163 -31.23 -23.04 -20.40
N GLU A 164 -31.30 -22.72 -21.70
CA GLU A 164 -32.26 -23.31 -22.61
C GLU A 164 -31.96 -24.81 -22.68
N VAL A 165 -32.71 -25.59 -21.91
CA VAL A 165 -32.79 -27.03 -22.09
C VAL A 165 -33.60 -27.25 -23.37
N THR A 166 -32.91 -27.52 -24.47
CA THR A 166 -33.52 -28.12 -25.66
C THR A 166 -33.83 -29.58 -25.34
N HIS A 167 -35.12 -29.91 -25.29
CA HIS A 167 -35.59 -31.29 -25.35
C HIS A 167 -35.89 -31.60 -26.81
N ASP A 168 -35.03 -32.42 -27.42
CA ASP A 168 -35.35 -33.23 -28.59
C ASP A 168 -35.85 -34.61 -28.15
#